data_AF-A0A2E6P2S0-F1
#
_entry.id   AF-A0A2E6P2S0-F1
#
_cell.length_a   1.000
_cell.length_b   1.000
_cell.length_c   1.000
_cell.angle_alpha   90.00
_cell.angle_beta   90.00
_cell.angle_gamma   90.00
#
_symmetry.space_group_name_H-M   'P 1'
#
loop_
_entity.id
_entity.type
_entity.pdbx_description
1 polymer ?
#
loop_
_entity_poly.entity_id
_entity_poly.type
_entity_poly.pdbx_seq_one_letter_code
_entity_poly.pdbx_strand_id
1 'polypeptide(L)'
;MLHALVEDMIPQSETHNLPSAGEELIFKDILEEARRNFSLVEKELCFLNEIAERMFGISYKMLEDEHRHRVSMKFLISIKQSAIARIVLQCYYRDDRVMRSLGMEPRPPFPLGYVIENNDWSLLESVKKKNKTYRSA
;
A
#
# COMPACT_ATOMS: atom_id res chain seq x y z
N MET A 1 8.84 10.55 11.92
CA MET A 1 7.86 9.51 12.33
C MET A 1 7.28 8.85 11.11
N LEU A 2 6.55 9.56 10.23
CA LEU A 2 6.04 8.97 8.99
C LEU A 2 7.13 8.31 8.15
N HIS A 3 8.24 9.01 7.89
CA HIS A 3 9.38 8.46 7.13
C HIS A 3 9.90 7.12 7.70
N ALA A 4 10.25 7.09 8.99
CA ALA A 4 10.68 5.86 9.66
C ALA A 4 9.63 4.73 9.63
N LEU A 5 8.33 5.06 9.74
CA LEU A 5 7.27 4.06 9.59
C LEU A 5 7.24 3.47 8.19
N VAL A 6 7.34 4.28 7.14
CA VAL A 6 7.28 3.76 5.78
C VAL A 6 8.52 2.95 5.39
N GLU A 7 9.69 3.30 5.93
CA GLU A 7 10.90 2.48 5.81
C GLU A 7 10.75 1.11 6.47
N ASP A 8 10.18 1.05 7.67
CA ASP A 8 9.88 -0.22 8.35
C ASP A 8 8.82 -1.04 7.60
N MET A 9 7.87 -0.38 6.91
CA MET A 9 6.81 -1.05 6.15
C MET A 9 7.32 -1.72 4.88
N ILE A 10 8.14 -1.01 4.11
CA ILE A 10 8.74 -1.52 2.86
C ILE A 10 10.22 -1.10 2.86
N PRO A 11 11.10 -1.91 3.47
CA PRO A 11 12.53 -1.64 3.48
C PRO A 11 13.14 -1.86 2.10
N GLN A 12 14.35 -1.33 1.90
CA GLN A 12 15.12 -1.57 0.68
C GLN A 12 15.39 -3.06 0.54
N SER A 13 15.30 -3.59 -0.69
CA SER A 13 15.68 -4.97 -0.98
C SER A 13 16.89 -5.01 -1.89
N GLU A 14 18.05 -5.35 -1.33
CA GLU A 14 19.27 -5.57 -2.11
C GLU A 14 19.12 -6.76 -3.07
N THR A 15 18.51 -7.86 -2.59
CA THR A 15 18.27 -9.08 -3.39
C THR A 15 17.48 -8.83 -4.67
N HIS A 16 16.50 -7.91 -4.61
CA HIS A 16 15.65 -7.57 -5.75
C HIS A 16 16.02 -6.24 -6.42
N ASN A 17 17.09 -5.57 -5.95
CA ASN A 17 17.49 -4.22 -6.35
C ASN A 17 16.29 -3.24 -6.35
N LEU A 18 15.51 -3.29 -5.26
CA LEU A 18 14.31 -2.49 -5.09
C LEU A 18 14.52 -1.37 -4.08
N PRO A 19 13.95 -0.16 -4.34
CA PRO A 19 14.02 0.97 -3.43
C PRO A 19 13.25 0.69 -2.14
N SER A 20 13.52 1.45 -1.08
CA SER A 20 12.65 1.49 0.09
C SER A 20 11.48 2.46 -0.15
N ALA A 21 10.38 2.31 0.58
CA ALA A 21 9.32 3.34 0.55
C ALA A 21 9.75 4.68 1.20
N GLY A 22 10.87 4.69 1.95
CA GLY A 22 11.48 5.90 2.47
C GLY A 22 12.43 6.62 1.52
N GLU A 23 12.73 6.03 0.35
CA GLU A 23 13.58 6.66 -0.65
C GLU A 23 12.97 7.96 -1.18
N GLU A 24 13.80 8.96 -1.45
CA GLU A 24 13.40 10.35 -1.73
C GLU A 24 12.22 10.50 -2.72
N LEU A 25 12.29 9.84 -3.89
CA LEU A 25 11.26 9.96 -4.93
C LEU A 25 9.91 9.39 -4.46
N ILE A 26 9.92 8.18 -3.89
CA ILE A 26 8.70 7.51 -3.42
C ILE A 26 8.14 8.24 -2.20
N PHE A 27 9.01 8.64 -1.28
CA PHE A 27 8.60 9.33 -0.06
C PHE A 27 8.00 10.71 -0.34
N LYS A 28 8.49 11.42 -1.37
CA LYS A 28 7.89 12.68 -1.82
C LYS A 28 6.44 12.48 -2.24
N ASP A 29 6.15 11.45 -3.02
CA ASP A 29 4.77 11.14 -3.44
C ASP A 29 3.88 10.73 -2.25
N ILE A 30 4.43 9.92 -1.33
CA ILE A 30 3.76 9.57 -0.07
C ILE A 30 3.42 10.83 0.72
N LEU A 31 4.34 11.79 0.82
CA LEU A 31 4.15 13.02 1.57
C LEU A 31 3.07 13.91 0.94
N GLU A 32 3.03 14.01 -0.39
CA GLU A 32 1.98 14.73 -1.12
C GLU A 32 0.59 14.11 -0.89
N GLU A 33 0.47 12.78 -1.00
CA GLU A 33 -0.80 12.08 -0.74
C GLU A 33 -1.20 12.12 0.73
N ALA A 34 -0.22 12.04 1.65
CA ALA A 34 -0.46 12.19 3.08
C ALA A 34 -0.99 13.59 3.43
N ARG A 35 -0.48 14.65 2.79
CA ARG A 35 -0.99 16.02 2.95
C ARG A 35 -2.46 16.14 2.53
N ARG A 36 -2.86 15.51 1.42
CA ARG A 36 -4.27 15.48 0.98
C ARG A 36 -5.18 14.74 1.96
N ASN A 37 -4.63 13.81 2.75
CA ASN A 37 -5.35 12.98 3.72
C ASN A 37 -4.96 13.30 5.17
N PHE A 38 -4.51 14.54 5.44
CA PHE A 38 -3.83 14.92 6.67
C PHE A 38 -4.56 14.47 7.95
N SER A 39 -5.86 14.70 8.05
CA SER A 39 -6.63 14.35 9.26
C SER A 39 -6.62 12.85 9.59
N LEU A 40 -6.63 11.98 8.58
CA LEU A 40 -6.58 10.54 8.78
C LEU A 40 -5.15 10.09 9.13
N VAL A 41 -4.16 10.62 8.42
CA VAL A 41 -2.75 10.29 8.65
C VAL A 41 -2.30 10.73 10.04
N GLU A 42 -2.67 11.94 10.47
CA GLU A 42 -2.36 12.45 11.80
C GLU A 42 -2.92 11.53 12.90
N LYS A 43 -4.18 11.11 12.79
CA LYS A 43 -4.80 10.17 13.76
C LYS A 43 -4.06 8.85 13.84
N GLU A 44 -3.67 8.28 12.70
CA GLU A 44 -2.91 7.02 12.67
C GLU A 44 -1.51 7.18 13.25
N LEU A 45 -0.85 8.31 12.97
CA LEU A 45 0.46 8.64 13.54
C LEU A 45 0.38 8.85 15.06
N CYS A 46 -0.68 9.48 15.58
CA CYS A 46 -0.92 9.55 17.02
C CYS A 46 -1.11 8.16 17.63
N PHE A 47 -1.93 7.31 17.01
CA PHE A 47 -2.16 5.95 17.48
C PHE A 47 -0.87 5.10 17.47
N LEU A 48 -0.02 5.23 16.45
CA LEU A 48 1.30 4.61 16.42
C LEU A 48 2.14 5.03 17.63
N ASN A 49 2.15 6.32 17.95
CA ASN A 49 2.90 6.84 19.10
C ASN A 49 2.33 6.34 20.43
N GLU A 50 1.00 6.23 20.56
CA GLU A 50 0.38 5.62 21.74
C GLU A 50 0.81 4.16 21.95
N ILE A 51 0.94 3.38 20.86
CA ILE A 51 1.44 2.00 20.95
C ILE A 51 2.89 2.00 21.45
N ALA A 52 3.74 2.87 20.92
CA ALA A 52 5.13 3.00 21.37
C ALA A 52 5.23 3.33 22.86
N GLU A 53 4.47 4.34 23.31
CA GLU A 53 4.46 4.75 24.71
C GLU A 53 3.93 3.66 25.64
N ARG A 54 2.89 2.90 25.22
CA ARG A 54 2.37 1.78 26.01
C ARG A 54 3.35 0.60 26.11
N MET A 55 4.11 0.34 25.05
CA MET A 55 5.03 -0.81 25.00
C MET A 55 6.38 -0.52 25.64
N PHE A 56 6.90 0.69 25.47
CA PHE A 56 8.28 1.04 25.79
C PHE A 56 8.43 2.34 26.62
N GLY A 57 7.34 3.05 26.90
CA GLY A 57 7.36 4.28 27.72
C GLY A 57 7.97 5.50 27.03
N ILE A 58 8.30 5.41 25.74
CA ILE A 58 8.92 6.48 24.95
C ILE A 58 8.25 6.63 23.58
N SER A 59 8.37 7.82 22.98
CA SER A 59 7.78 8.12 21.68
C SER A 59 8.37 7.24 20.57
N TYR A 60 7.57 6.93 19.54
CA TYR A 60 7.98 6.07 18.43
C TYR A 60 9.28 6.54 17.74
N LYS A 61 9.48 7.85 17.60
CA LYS A 61 10.67 8.44 16.95
C LYS A 61 11.98 8.14 17.71
N MET A 62 11.90 7.87 19.01
CA MET A 62 13.05 7.64 19.87
C MET A 62 13.39 6.16 20.04
N LEU A 63 12.60 5.26 19.42
CA LEU A 63 12.85 3.83 19.48
C LEU A 63 14.03 3.43 18.59
N GLU A 64 14.84 2.51 19.09
CA GLU A 64 15.83 1.77 18.30
C GLU A 64 15.14 0.86 17.27
N ASP A 65 15.89 0.45 16.24
CA ASP A 65 15.34 -0.24 15.06
C ASP A 65 14.50 -1.47 15.39
N GLU A 66 14.96 -2.34 16.31
CA GLU A 66 14.22 -3.56 16.68
C GLU A 66 12.88 -3.22 17.38
N HIS A 67 12.90 -2.31 18.35
CA HIS A 67 11.70 -1.90 19.07
C HIS A 67 10.74 -1.13 18.16
N ARG A 68 11.27 -0.27 17.29
CA ARG A 68 10.49 0.47 16.30
C ARG A 68 9.77 -0.48 15.35
N HIS A 69 10.48 -1.47 14.80
CA HIS A 69 9.89 -2.48 13.93
C HIS A 69 8.76 -3.25 14.63
N ARG A 70 8.95 -3.64 15.90
CA ARG A 70 7.90 -4.30 16.70
C ARG A 70 6.66 -3.43 16.87
N VAL A 71 6.82 -2.13 17.11
CA VAL A 71 5.68 -1.18 17.18
C VAL A 71 5.02 -1.01 15.82
N SER A 72 5.79 -0.84 14.75
CA SER A 72 5.30 -0.74 13.37
C SER A 72 4.42 -1.94 13.01
N MET A 73 4.89 -3.16 13.29
CA MET A 73 4.12 -4.39 13.08
C MET A 73 2.85 -4.44 13.93
N LYS A 74 2.94 -4.07 15.21
CA LYS A 74 1.77 -4.03 16.09
C LYS A 74 0.72 -3.03 15.61
N PHE A 75 1.15 -1.87 15.11
CA PHE A 75 0.27 -0.86 14.51
C PHE A 75 -0.46 -1.41 13.28
N LEU A 76 0.28 -2.01 12.33
CA LEU A 76 -0.29 -2.52 11.07
C LEU A 76 -1.35 -3.61 11.30
N ILE A 77 -1.15 -4.51 12.28
CA ILE A 77 -2.15 -5.54 12.60
C ILE A 77 -3.34 -5.02 13.40
N SER A 78 -3.20 -3.84 14.03
CA SER A 78 -4.25 -3.26 14.88
C SER A 78 -5.27 -2.45 14.08
N ILE A 79 -4.93 -2.01 12.87
CA ILE A 79 -5.81 -1.19 12.01
C ILE A 79 -6.32 -2.02 10.83
N LYS A 80 -7.63 -2.18 10.72
CA LYS A 80 -8.25 -2.91 9.60
C LYS A 80 -8.15 -2.17 8.24
N GLN A 81 -8.15 -0.85 8.26
CA GLN A 81 -8.13 0.00 7.05
C GLN A 81 -7.21 1.21 7.28
N SER A 82 -5.90 1.00 7.21
CA SER A 82 -4.93 2.09 7.40
C SER A 82 -4.84 2.95 6.15
N ALA A 83 -5.07 4.26 6.32
CA ALA A 83 -4.84 5.28 5.31
C ALA A 83 -3.35 5.36 4.95
N ILE A 84 -2.45 5.29 5.94
CA ILE A 84 -1.01 5.28 5.71
C ILE A 84 -0.62 4.07 4.86
N ALA A 85 -1.04 2.85 5.25
CA ALA A 85 -0.71 1.65 4.49
C ALA A 85 -1.22 1.71 3.05
N ARG A 86 -2.45 2.21 2.85
CA ARG A 86 -3.00 2.42 1.50
C ARG A 86 -2.15 3.39 0.69
N ILE A 87 -1.78 4.54 1.26
CA ILE A 87 -0.98 5.57 0.58
C ILE A 87 0.41 5.02 0.21
N VAL A 88 1.07 4.35 1.16
CA VAL A 88 2.39 3.73 0.95
C VAL A 88 2.34 2.76 -0.22
N LEU A 89 1.39 1.82 -0.22
CA LEU A 89 1.25 0.83 -1.29
C LEU A 89 0.94 1.50 -2.64
N GLN A 90 0.05 2.50 -2.66
CA GLN A 90 -0.31 3.21 -3.89
C GLN A 90 0.86 3.97 -4.52
N CYS A 91 1.71 4.59 -3.69
CA CYS A 91 2.87 5.34 -4.18
C CYS A 91 4.02 4.39 -4.55
N TYR A 92 4.26 3.36 -3.75
CA TYR A 92 5.33 2.39 -3.99
C TYR A 92 5.13 1.64 -5.32
N TYR A 93 3.93 1.15 -5.60
CA TYR A 93 3.61 0.48 -6.87
C TYR A 93 3.31 1.46 -8.03
N ARG A 94 3.53 2.76 -7.84
CA ARG A 94 3.56 3.73 -8.95
C ARG A 94 4.98 3.94 -9.48
N ASP A 95 6.01 3.60 -8.69
CA ASP A 95 7.39 3.72 -9.12
C ASP A 95 7.71 2.72 -10.24
N ASP A 96 8.18 3.24 -11.37
CA ASP A 96 8.50 2.45 -12.55
C ASP A 96 9.51 1.33 -12.26
N ARG A 97 10.46 1.53 -11.33
CA ARG A 97 11.49 0.53 -11.00
C ARG A 97 10.85 -0.67 -10.31
N VAL A 98 9.90 -0.41 -9.41
CA VAL A 98 9.10 -1.44 -8.74
C VAL A 98 8.24 -2.19 -9.76
N MET A 99 7.56 -1.47 -10.66
CA MET A 99 6.72 -2.13 -11.68
C MET A 99 7.54 -3.00 -12.64
N ARG A 100 8.70 -2.51 -13.09
CA ARG A 100 9.61 -3.28 -13.96
C ARG A 100 10.15 -4.53 -13.26
N SER A 101 10.43 -4.49 -11.95
CA SER A 101 10.90 -5.68 -11.22
C SER A 101 9.84 -6.80 -11.15
N LEU A 102 8.55 -6.44 -11.25
CA LEU A 102 7.44 -7.37 -11.30
C LEU A 102 7.17 -7.89 -12.73
N GLY A 103 8.00 -7.53 -13.70
CA GLY A 103 7.76 -7.85 -15.11
C GLY A 103 6.61 -7.05 -15.73
N MET A 104 6.19 -5.94 -15.10
CA MET A 104 5.15 -5.07 -15.61
C MET A 104 5.76 -3.87 -16.32
N GLU A 105 5.24 -3.57 -17.51
CA GLU A 105 5.58 -2.34 -18.21
C GLU A 105 4.90 -1.15 -17.52
N PRO A 106 5.64 -0.12 -17.07
CA PRO A 106 5.06 1.06 -16.43
C PRO A 106 4.44 1.96 -17.49
N ARG A 107 3.20 1.66 -17.86
CA ARG A 107 2.43 2.42 -18.83
C ARG A 107 0.98 2.57 -18.40
N PRO A 108 0.27 3.60 -18.87
CA PRO A 108 -1.16 3.71 -18.63
C PRO A 108 -1.89 2.50 -19.23
N PRO A 109 -3.00 2.07 -18.62
CA PRO A 109 -3.80 0.96 -19.12
C PRO A 109 -4.48 1.30 -20.47
N PHE A 110 -4.78 2.57 -20.74
CA PHE A 110 -5.31 3.04 -22.03
C PHE A 110 -4.20 3.75 -22.83
N PRO A 111 -4.10 3.58 -24.17
CA PRO A 111 -5.07 2.89 -25.05
C PRO A 111 -4.84 1.39 -25.25
N LEU A 112 -3.65 0.86 -24.95
CA LEU A 112 -3.25 -0.48 -25.39
C LEU A 112 -3.89 -1.62 -24.57
N GLY A 113 -4.34 -1.37 -23.35
CA GLY A 113 -4.88 -2.39 -22.44
C GLY A 113 -3.81 -3.34 -21.89
N TYR A 114 -4.23 -4.31 -21.08
CA TYR A 114 -3.44 -5.49 -20.74
C TYR A 114 -3.99 -6.67 -21.54
N VAL A 115 -3.11 -7.58 -21.98
CA VAL A 115 -3.53 -8.83 -22.62
C VAL A 115 -4.18 -9.71 -21.54
N ILE A 116 -5.43 -10.10 -21.76
CA ILE A 116 -6.13 -11.07 -20.92
C ILE A 116 -5.97 -12.43 -21.57
N GLU A 117 -5.55 -13.43 -20.80
CA GLU A 117 -5.47 -14.80 -21.28
C GLU A 117 -6.84 -15.30 -21.78
N ASN A 118 -6.84 -16.19 -22.77
CA ASN A 118 -8.08 -16.81 -23.24
C ASN A 118 -8.71 -17.62 -22.09
N ASN A 119 -9.80 -17.08 -21.53
CA ASN A 119 -10.51 -17.73 -20.44
C ASN A 119 -11.55 -18.72 -20.97
N ASP A 120 -11.93 -19.71 -20.16
CA ASP A 120 -12.93 -20.70 -20.53
C ASP A 120 -14.33 -20.07 -20.59
N TRP A 121 -14.80 -19.81 -21.80
CA TRP A 121 -16.12 -19.25 -22.07
C TRP A 121 -17.27 -20.18 -21.67
N SER A 122 -17.01 -21.47 -21.42
CA SER A 122 -18.02 -22.42 -20.93
C SER A 122 -18.59 -22.00 -19.57
N LEU A 123 -17.84 -21.24 -18.77
CA LEU A 123 -18.28 -20.70 -17.48
C LEU A 123 -19.50 -19.78 -17.62
N LEU A 124 -19.68 -19.14 -18.77
CA LEU A 124 -20.82 -18.25 -19.04
C LEU A 124 -22.09 -18.98 -19.47
N GLU A 125 -22.06 -20.29 -19.68
CA GLU A 125 -23.25 -21.05 -20.11
C GLU A 125 -24.37 -20.98 -19.06
N SER A 126 -24.02 -20.92 -17.77
CA SER A 126 -24.99 -20.72 -16.68
C SER A 126 -25.71 -19.37 -16.78
N VAL A 127 -25.00 -18.32 -17.22
CA VAL A 127 -25.54 -16.97 -17.42
C VAL A 127 -26.45 -16.94 -18.65
N LYS A 128 -26.03 -17.56 -19.76
CA LYS A 128 -26.83 -17.63 -21.00
C LYS A 128 -28.15 -18.39 -20.80
N LYS A 129 -28.16 -19.42 -19.96
CA LYS A 129 -29.35 -20.23 -19.64
C LYS A 129 -30.30 -19.57 -18.64
N LYS A 130 -29.91 -18.47 -18.00
CA LYS A 130 -30.73 -17.81 -17.00
C LYS A 130 -31.89 -17.07 -17.67
N ASN A 131 -33.12 -17.31 -17.20
CA ASN A 131 -34.31 -16.61 -17.68
C ASN A 131 -34.19 -15.10 -17.47
N LYS A 132 -34.83 -14.32 -18.36
CA LYS A 132 -34.88 -12.85 -18.25
C LYS A 132 -35.42 -12.46 -16.87
N THR A 133 -34.63 -11.70 -16.11
CA THR A 133 -35.05 -11.12 -14.83
C THR A 133 -35.50 -9.67 -14.94
N TYR A 134 -35.36 -9.06 -16.13
CA TYR A 134 -35.82 -7.68 -16.40
C TYR A 134 -37.23 -7.68 -16.99
N ARG A 135 -37.99 -6.61 -16.72
CA ARG A 135 -39.33 -6.40 -17.29
C ARG A 135 -39.24 -6.04 -18.77
N SER A 136 -40.09 -6.65 -19.58
CA SER A 136 -40.32 -6.24 -20.96
C SER A 136 -40.92 -4.83 -20.99
N ALA A 137 -40.49 -4.01 -21.95
CA ALA A 137 -41.11 -2.72 -22.24
C ALA A 137 -42.54 -2.89 -22.81
#